data_AF-A0AAX2AGU0-F1
#
_entry.id   AF-A0AAX2AGU0-F1
#
_cell.length_a   1.000
_cell.length_b   1.000
_cell.length_c   1.000
_cell.angle_alpha   90.00
_cell.angle_beta   90.00
_cell.angle_gamma   90.00
#
_symmetry.space_group_name_H-M   'P 1'
#
loop_
_entity.id
_entity.type
_entity.pdbx_description
1 polymer ?
#
loop_
_entity_poly.entity_id
_entity_poly.type
_entity_poly.pdbx_seq_one_letter_code
_entity_poly.pdbx_strand_id
1 'polypeptide(L)'
;MKNLTIKIKLILLFILIKVIPLLFIAYIAFQGVIKLDNYFSDSTKKLFLENKEIISNTANKAIDDSIKMLDKKSQLSLERLSYEIAKNVANFLYQRDEDILFLSKLNLNQKIIEDFYNSKQREVIEHGKYYYDEKSLSWKVNESIKSLKREKTNALLKDNEKEFNYTDPINLKRRVIP
;
A
#
# COMPACT_ATOMS: atom_id res chain seq x y z
N MET A 1 80.15 4.28 41.49
CA MET A 1 79.21 3.20 41.90
C MET A 1 79.97 1.95 42.35
N LYS A 2 80.88 2.06 43.34
CA LYS A 2 81.65 0.91 43.86
C LYS A 2 81.06 0.50 45.20
N ASN A 3 80.71 -0.79 45.29
CA ASN A 3 80.21 -1.55 46.45
C ASN A 3 78.68 -1.69 46.59
N LEU A 4 77.99 -2.01 45.49
CA LEU A 4 76.70 -2.71 45.56
C LEU A 4 76.93 -4.16 45.99
N THR A 5 76.27 -4.59 47.07
CA THR A 5 76.28 -5.99 47.50
C THR A 5 75.71 -6.90 46.40
N ILE A 6 76.20 -8.14 46.33
CA ILE A 6 75.82 -9.14 45.31
C ILE A 6 74.29 -9.30 45.21
N LYS A 7 73.59 -9.20 46.35
CA LYS A 7 72.12 -9.24 46.41
C LYS A 7 71.47 -8.14 45.55
N ILE A 8 71.99 -6.90 45.59
CA ILE A 8 71.42 -5.78 44.84
C ILE A 8 71.73 -5.90 43.35
N LYS A 9 72.91 -6.41 42.98
CA LYS A 9 73.26 -6.68 41.57
C LYS A 9 72.34 -7.73 40.94
N LEU A 10 72.01 -8.80 41.68
CA LEU A 10 71.09 -9.84 41.22
C LEU A 10 69.65 -9.30 41.06
N ILE A 11 69.20 -8.43 41.97
CA ILE A 11 67.90 -7.76 41.86
C ILE A 11 67.85 -6.85 40.61
N LEU A 12 68.89 -6.06 40.37
CA LEU A 12 68.98 -5.20 39.17
C LEU A 12 68.95 -6.01 37.87
N LEU A 13 69.69 -7.13 37.83
CA LEU A 13 69.70 -8.03 36.67
C LEU A 13 68.32 -8.64 36.43
N PHE A 14 67.61 -9.04 37.49
CA PHE A 14 66.25 -9.56 37.40
C PHE A 14 65.25 -8.52 36.87
N ILE A 15 65.33 -7.28 37.37
CA ILE A 15 64.50 -6.17 36.91
C ILE A 15 64.74 -5.91 35.42
N LEU A 16 66.01 -5.87 35.01
CA LEU A 16 66.39 -5.62 33.62
C LEU A 16 65.88 -6.70 32.66
N ILE A 17 66.02 -7.97 33.03
CA ILE A 17 65.69 -9.11 32.16
C ILE A 17 64.19 -9.44 32.16
N LYS A 18 63.48 -9.25 33.28
CA LYS A 18 62.08 -9.66 33.39
C LYS A 18 61.10 -8.51 33.51
N VAL A 19 61.35 -7.57 34.42
CA VAL A 19 60.37 -6.52 34.75
C VAL A 19 60.27 -5.50 33.63
N ILE A 20 61.40 -5.05 33.07
CA ILE A 20 61.39 -4.08 31.96
C ILE A 20 60.69 -4.66 30.72
N PRO A 21 61.02 -5.87 30.22
CA PRO A 21 60.33 -6.44 29.07
C PRO A 21 58.83 -6.67 29.32
N LEU A 22 58.45 -7.08 30.54
CA LEU A 22 57.04 -7.27 30.89
C LEU A 22 56.26 -5.94 30.85
N LEU A 23 56.84 -4.85 31.35
CA LEU A 23 56.24 -3.52 31.28
C LEU A 23 56.10 -3.02 29.82
N PHE A 24 57.09 -3.32 28.97
CA PHE A 24 57.00 -3.00 27.53
C PHE A 24 55.85 -3.74 26.84
N ILE A 25 55.68 -5.04 27.11
CA ILE A 25 54.58 -5.83 26.56
C ILE A 25 53.23 -5.29 27.06
N ALA A 26 53.13 -4.99 28.36
CA ALA A 26 51.92 -4.41 28.95
C ALA A 26 51.57 -3.06 28.31
N TYR A 27 52.57 -2.21 28.04
CA TYR A 27 52.37 -0.94 27.37
C TYR A 27 51.87 -1.10 25.92
N ILE A 28 52.45 -2.01 25.15
CA ILE A 28 52.00 -2.30 23.77
C ILE A 28 50.57 -2.84 23.79
N ALA A 29 50.26 -3.77 24.70
CA ALA A 29 48.91 -4.29 24.85
C ALA A 29 47.91 -3.18 25.20
N PHE A 30 48.25 -2.30 26.13
CA PHE A 30 47.41 -1.16 26.51
C PHE A 30 47.15 -0.21 25.33
N GLN A 31 48.18 0.13 24.56
CA GLN A 31 48.02 0.94 23.34
C GLN A 31 47.19 0.24 22.26
N GLY A 32 47.33 -1.09 22.15
CA GLY A 32 46.51 -1.92 21.27
C GLY A 32 45.03 -1.88 21.65
N VAL A 33 44.71 -2.00 22.94
CA VAL A 33 43.34 -1.91 23.45
C VAL A 33 42.73 -0.54 23.17
N ILE A 34 43.44 0.57 23.41
CA ILE A 34 42.93 1.92 23.12
C ILE A 34 42.63 2.11 21.63
N LYS A 35 43.54 1.67 20.76
CA LYS A 35 43.33 1.77 19.30
C LYS A 35 42.16 0.92 18.83
N LEU A 36 42.01 -0.28 19.38
CA LEU A 36 40.91 -1.18 19.05
C LEU A 36 39.57 -0.60 19.51
N ASP A 37 39.51 -0.03 20.71
CA ASP A 37 38.31 0.61 21.25
C ASP A 37 37.87 1.79 20.37
N ASN A 38 38.80 2.68 20.02
CA ASN A 38 38.53 3.81 19.13
C ASN A 38 38.04 3.33 17.75
N TYR A 39 38.75 2.38 17.13
CA TYR A 39 38.36 1.83 15.82
C TYR A 39 36.97 1.17 15.86
N PHE A 40 36.71 0.38 16.90
CA PHE A 40 35.45 -0.32 17.06
C PHE A 40 34.28 0.64 17.30
N SER A 41 34.48 1.65 18.15
CA SER A 41 33.50 2.69 18.45
C SER A 41 33.16 3.51 17.20
N ASP A 42 34.16 4.00 16.49
CA ASP A 42 33.97 4.80 15.27
C ASP A 42 33.31 3.98 14.15
N SER A 43 33.76 2.73 13.96
CA SER A 43 33.19 1.84 12.93
C SER A 43 31.74 1.48 13.24
N THR A 44 31.43 1.16 14.51
CA THR A 44 30.06 0.84 14.95
C THR A 44 29.16 2.06 14.79
N LYS A 45 29.62 3.25 15.17
CA LYS A 45 28.87 4.49 15.00
C LYS A 45 28.60 4.80 13.53
N LYS A 46 29.61 4.66 12.67
CA LYS A 46 29.48 4.85 11.23
C LYS A 46 28.46 3.87 10.63
N LEU A 47 28.60 2.57 10.91
CA LEU A 47 27.68 1.55 10.42
C LEU A 47 26.25 1.79 10.92
N PHE A 48 26.07 2.21 12.17
CA PHE A 48 24.75 2.55 12.70
C PHE A 48 24.11 3.72 11.95
N LEU A 49 24.88 4.78 11.67
CA LEU A 49 24.39 5.95 10.93
C LEU A 49 24.05 5.60 9.48
N GLU A 50 24.93 4.88 8.78
CA GLU A 50 24.71 4.42 7.40
C GLU A 50 23.48 3.50 7.31
N ASN A 51 23.34 2.54 8.23
CA ASN A 51 22.17 1.66 8.25
C ASN A 51 20.87 2.43 8.55
N LYS A 52 20.92 3.38 9.49
CA LYS A 52 19.77 4.24 9.78
C LYS A 52 19.35 5.03 8.54
N GLU A 53 20.32 5.57 7.80
CA GLU A 53 20.07 6.29 6.56
C GLU A 53 19.47 5.38 5.49
N ILE A 54 20.04 4.18 5.27
CA ILE A 54 19.52 3.20 4.30
C ILE A 54 18.08 2.82 4.65
N ILE A 55 17.80 2.45 5.91
CA ILE A 55 16.45 2.08 6.35
C ILE A 55 15.48 3.24 6.13
N SER A 56 15.87 4.46 6.49
CA SER A 56 15.04 5.65 6.30
C SER A 56 14.76 5.91 4.82
N ASN A 57 15.78 5.86 3.97
CA ASN A 57 15.66 6.11 2.54
C ASN A 57 14.82 5.02 1.85
N THR A 58 15.02 3.76 2.21
CA THR A 58 14.21 2.64 1.70
C THR A 58 12.75 2.76 2.14
N ALA A 59 12.49 3.09 3.41
CA ALA A 59 11.14 3.28 3.91
C ALA A 59 10.43 4.44 3.19
N ASN A 60 11.08 5.59 3.07
CA ASN A 60 10.54 6.75 2.36
C ASN A 60 10.27 6.42 0.89
N LYS A 61 11.20 5.75 0.20
CA LYS A 61 11.02 5.35 -1.19
C LYS A 61 9.86 4.36 -1.36
N ALA A 62 9.70 3.41 -0.45
CA ALA A 62 8.59 2.46 -0.47
C ALA A 62 7.24 3.16 -0.27
N ILE A 63 7.19 4.18 0.61
CA ILE A 63 6.00 5.01 0.81
C ILE A 63 5.70 5.81 -0.46
N ASP A 64 6.69 6.48 -1.03
CA ASP A 64 6.53 7.28 -2.26
C ASP A 64 6.05 6.42 -3.44
N ASP A 65 6.65 5.24 -3.64
CA ASP A 65 6.25 4.29 -4.67
C ASP A 65 4.82 3.78 -4.44
N SER A 66 4.44 3.55 -3.19
CA SER A 66 3.07 3.13 -2.82
C SER A 66 2.05 4.22 -3.10
N ILE A 67 2.34 5.48 -2.73
CA ILE A 67 1.47 6.63 -3.03
C ILE A 67 1.31 6.78 -4.54
N LYS A 68 2.42 6.78 -5.29
CA LYS A 68 2.39 6.89 -6.75
C LYS A 68 1.59 5.78 -7.42
N MET A 69 1.71 4.54 -6.94
CA MET A 69 0.94 3.42 -7.47
C MET A 69 -0.55 3.53 -7.13
N LEU A 70 -0.88 3.97 -5.90
CA LEU A 70 -2.26 4.17 -5.45
C LEU A 70 -2.93 5.29 -6.25
N ASP A 71 -2.25 6.40 -6.47
CA ASP A 71 -2.73 7.52 -7.28
C ASP A 71 -2.97 7.09 -8.71
N LYS A 72 -2.01 6.39 -9.34
CA LYS A 72 -2.17 5.86 -10.69
C LYS A 72 -3.36 4.89 -10.80
N LYS A 73 -3.54 4.00 -9.81
CA LYS A 73 -4.67 3.08 -9.76
C LYS A 73 -6.00 3.83 -9.63
N SER A 74 -6.04 4.86 -8.79
CA SER A 74 -7.22 5.69 -8.57
C SER A 74 -7.57 6.48 -9.84
N GLN A 75 -6.57 7.10 -10.48
CA GLN A 75 -6.72 7.79 -11.76
C GLN A 75 -7.29 6.85 -12.83
N LEU A 76 -6.68 5.69 -13.05
CA LEU A 76 -7.15 4.72 -14.04
C LEU A 76 -8.59 4.25 -13.75
N SER A 77 -8.93 4.06 -12.48
CA SER A 77 -10.28 3.66 -12.07
C SER A 77 -11.31 4.74 -12.39
N LEU A 78 -10.98 6.01 -12.11
CA LEU A 78 -11.83 7.16 -12.40
C LEU A 78 -11.97 7.41 -13.91
N GLU A 79 -10.87 7.32 -14.67
CA GLU A 79 -10.87 7.44 -16.13
C GLU A 79 -11.75 6.36 -16.76
N ARG A 80 -11.60 5.11 -16.33
CA ARG A 80 -12.42 4.00 -16.81
C ARG A 80 -13.90 4.21 -16.49
N LEU A 81 -14.21 4.55 -15.23
CA LEU A 81 -15.59 4.82 -14.82
C LEU A 81 -16.20 5.96 -15.63
N SER A 82 -15.47 7.06 -15.80
CA SER A 82 -15.91 8.23 -16.55
C SER A 82 -16.15 7.88 -18.02
N TYR A 83 -15.25 7.11 -18.63
CA TYR A 83 -15.41 6.62 -20.00
C TYR A 83 -16.62 5.70 -20.14
N GLU A 84 -16.81 4.75 -19.23
CA GLU A 84 -17.96 3.84 -19.25
C GLU A 84 -19.28 4.61 -19.11
N ILE A 85 -19.35 5.60 -18.22
CA ILE A 85 -20.52 6.48 -18.08
C ILE A 85 -20.76 7.25 -19.39
N ALA A 86 -19.73 7.92 -19.93
CA ALA A 86 -19.86 8.70 -21.16
C ALA A 86 -20.34 7.83 -22.34
N LYS A 87 -19.77 6.63 -22.47
CA LYS A 87 -20.16 5.64 -23.48
C LYS A 87 -21.60 5.19 -23.30
N ASN A 88 -22.04 4.90 -22.08
CA ASN A 88 -23.41 4.49 -21.80
C ASN A 88 -24.42 5.61 -22.11
N VAL A 89 -24.08 6.86 -21.77
CA VAL A 89 -24.89 8.04 -22.12
C VAL A 89 -24.96 8.22 -23.63
N ALA A 90 -23.82 8.15 -24.33
CA ALA A 90 -23.79 8.27 -25.79
C ALA A 90 -24.65 7.18 -26.46
N ASN A 91 -24.49 5.92 -26.03
CA ASN A 91 -25.30 4.81 -26.53
C ASN A 91 -26.80 5.03 -26.28
N PHE A 92 -27.18 5.55 -25.12
CA PHE A 92 -28.56 5.91 -24.82
C PHE A 92 -29.10 6.98 -25.77
N LEU A 93 -28.32 8.03 -26.04
CA LEU A 93 -28.71 9.10 -26.96
C LEU A 93 -28.84 8.59 -28.40
N TYR A 94 -27.89 7.78 -28.89
CA TYR A 94 -27.98 7.18 -30.22
C TYR A 94 -29.18 6.25 -30.36
N GLN A 95 -29.47 5.43 -29.35
CA GLN A 95 -30.68 4.59 -29.35
C GLN A 95 -31.95 5.44 -29.45
N ARG A 96 -32.00 6.57 -28.75
CA ARG A 96 -33.16 7.48 -28.80
C ARG A 96 -33.29 8.18 -30.15
N ASP A 97 -32.17 8.53 -30.79
CA ASP A 97 -32.17 9.13 -32.13
C ASP A 97 -32.72 8.14 -33.18
N GLU A 98 -32.24 6.88 -33.16
CA GLU A 98 -32.76 5.81 -34.02
C GLU A 98 -34.26 5.56 -33.80
N ASP A 99 -34.72 5.60 -32.54
CA ASP A 99 -36.13 5.48 -32.18
C ASP A 99 -36.97 6.64 -32.79
N ILE A 100 -36.48 7.87 -32.73
CA ILE A 100 -37.15 9.05 -33.32
C ILE A 100 -37.15 8.98 -34.84
N LEU A 101 -36.02 8.59 -35.46
CA LEU A 101 -35.91 8.40 -36.89
C LEU A 101 -36.86 7.30 -37.39
N PHE A 102 -37.04 6.23 -36.64
CA PHE A 102 -38.03 5.20 -36.93
C PHE A 102 -39.46 5.76 -36.87
N LEU A 103 -39.83 6.47 -35.80
CA LEU A 103 -41.14 7.10 -35.67
C LEU A 103 -41.45 8.09 -36.79
N SER A 104 -40.45 8.86 -37.25
CA SER A 104 -40.64 9.85 -38.32
C SER A 104 -41.03 9.25 -39.68
N LYS A 105 -40.77 7.95 -39.89
CA LYS A 105 -41.14 7.22 -41.11
C LYS A 105 -42.57 6.67 -41.08
N LEU A 106 -43.26 6.76 -39.94
CA LEU A 106 -44.62 6.26 -39.77
C LEU A 106 -45.65 7.39 -39.92
N ASN A 107 -46.86 7.05 -40.37
CA ASN A 107 -47.99 7.98 -40.31
C ASN A 107 -48.45 8.12 -38.85
N LEU A 108 -47.94 9.15 -38.17
CA LEU A 108 -48.19 9.38 -36.76
C LEU A 108 -49.68 9.58 -36.45
N ASN A 109 -50.18 8.80 -35.51
CA ASN A 109 -51.47 9.02 -34.85
C ASN A 109 -51.32 8.66 -33.36
N GLN A 110 -52.29 9.07 -32.55
CA GLN A 110 -52.22 8.92 -31.09
C GLN A 110 -51.98 7.46 -30.66
N LYS A 111 -52.65 6.50 -31.31
CA LYS A 111 -52.54 5.07 -30.99
C LYS A 111 -51.11 4.55 -31.24
N ILE A 112 -50.51 4.90 -32.37
CA ILE A 112 -49.14 4.48 -32.71
C ILE A 112 -48.12 5.04 -31.72
N ILE A 113 -48.30 6.29 -31.28
CA ILE A 113 -47.41 6.92 -30.29
C ILE A 113 -47.51 6.21 -28.94
N GLU A 114 -48.73 5.90 -28.48
CA GLU A 114 -48.97 5.17 -27.24
C GLU A 114 -48.39 3.76 -27.29
N ASP A 115 -48.63 3.02 -28.38
CA ASP A 115 -48.09 1.66 -28.58
C ASP A 115 -46.55 1.69 -28.61
N PHE A 116 -45.95 2.66 -29.29
CA PHE A 116 -44.50 2.81 -29.32
C PHE A 116 -43.92 3.10 -27.94
N TYR A 117 -44.49 4.07 -27.22
CA TYR A 117 -44.07 4.44 -25.87
C TYR A 117 -44.15 3.26 -24.90
N ASN A 118 -45.24 2.49 -24.96
CA ASN A 118 -45.43 1.33 -24.09
C ASN A 118 -44.51 0.15 -24.45
N SER A 119 -44.10 0.03 -25.73
CA SER A 119 -43.20 -1.03 -26.20
C SER A 119 -41.73 -0.82 -25.82
N LYS A 120 -41.31 0.44 -25.62
CA LYS A 120 -39.95 0.78 -25.23
C LYS A 120 -39.91 0.78 -23.71
N GLN A 121 -39.20 -0.18 -23.14
CA GLN A 121 -39.07 -0.33 -21.69
C GLN A 121 -37.63 -0.73 -21.38
N ARG A 122 -36.97 0.02 -20.49
CA ARG A 122 -35.61 -0.28 -20.03
C ARG A 122 -35.58 -0.36 -18.51
N GLU A 123 -34.92 -1.40 -18.01
CA GLU A 123 -34.61 -1.48 -16.58
C GLU A 123 -33.52 -0.48 -16.22
N VAL A 124 -33.80 0.35 -15.22
CA VAL A 124 -32.84 1.27 -14.61
C VAL A 124 -32.69 0.90 -13.14
N ILE A 125 -31.47 0.97 -12.63
CA ILE A 125 -31.19 0.72 -11.22
C ILE A 125 -31.72 1.90 -10.41
N GLU A 126 -32.56 1.61 -9.43
CA GLU A 126 -33.08 2.62 -8.51
C GLU A 126 -32.16 2.71 -7.29
N HIS A 127 -31.59 3.89 -7.08
CA HIS A 127 -30.78 4.17 -5.90
C HIS A 127 -31.66 4.73 -4.78
N GLY A 128 -31.48 4.22 -3.56
CA GLY A 128 -32.19 4.74 -2.38
C GLY A 128 -31.71 6.15 -2.01
N LYS A 129 -32.47 6.82 -1.13
CA LYS A 129 -32.08 8.14 -0.60
C LYS A 129 -30.85 8.01 0.30
N TYR A 130 -29.78 8.68 -0.10
CA TYR A 130 -28.56 8.78 0.69
C TYR A 130 -28.70 9.85 1.77
N TYR A 131 -28.15 9.59 2.95
CA TYR A 131 -27.95 10.55 4.02
C TYR A 131 -26.51 10.45 4.53
N TYR A 132 -25.97 11.56 5.00
CA TYR A 132 -24.65 11.59 5.60
C TYR A 132 -24.75 11.23 7.08
N ASP A 133 -24.06 10.18 7.50
CA ASP A 133 -23.98 9.79 8.92
C ASP A 133 -22.73 10.41 9.54
N GLU A 134 -22.93 11.42 10.39
CA GLU A 134 -21.85 12.13 11.09
C GLU A 134 -21.03 11.22 12.03
N LYS A 135 -21.61 10.12 12.54
CA LYS A 135 -20.89 9.22 13.46
C LYS A 135 -19.88 8.34 12.72
N SER A 136 -20.25 7.84 11.54
CA SER A 136 -19.36 7.00 10.73
C SER A 136 -18.64 7.77 9.61
N LEU A 137 -18.86 9.09 9.53
CA LEU A 137 -18.32 9.99 8.50
C LEU A 137 -18.55 9.45 7.08
N SER A 138 -19.70 8.82 6.83
CA SER A 138 -19.97 8.10 5.59
C SER A 138 -21.41 8.25 5.11
N TRP A 139 -21.59 8.18 3.80
CA TRP A 139 -22.90 8.19 3.16
C TRP A 139 -23.57 6.82 3.31
N LYS A 140 -24.78 6.81 3.87
CA LYS A 140 -25.58 5.62 4.07
C LYS A 140 -26.91 5.74 3.34
N VAL A 141 -27.52 4.60 3.04
CA VAL A 141 -28.85 4.52 2.42
C VAL A 141 -29.83 4.07 3.50
N ASN A 142 -30.99 4.72 3.58
CA ASN A 142 -32.04 4.36 4.55
C ASN A 142 -32.58 2.94 4.35
N GLU A 143 -32.51 2.44 3.12
CA GLU A 143 -33.00 1.12 2.74
C GLU A 143 -31.92 0.05 2.95
N SER A 144 -32.24 -0.97 3.75
CA SER A 144 -31.34 -2.11 3.93
C SER A 144 -31.22 -2.89 2.61
N ILE A 145 -30.05 -2.81 1.97
CA ILE A 145 -29.79 -3.57 0.76
C ILE A 145 -29.50 -5.02 1.14
N LYS A 146 -30.32 -5.96 0.64
CA LYS A 146 -30.12 -7.39 0.92
C LYS A 146 -28.94 -7.90 0.08
N SER A 147 -27.88 -8.35 0.75
CA SER A 147 -26.80 -9.08 0.09
C SER A 147 -27.18 -10.55 -0.08
N LEU A 148 -26.85 -11.08 -1.25
CA LEU A 148 -26.95 -12.52 -1.50
C LEU A 148 -25.61 -13.14 -1.08
N LYS A 149 -25.65 -13.96 -0.03
CA LYS A 149 -24.46 -14.73 0.36
C LYS A 149 -24.16 -15.74 -0.75
N ARG A 150 -22.92 -15.75 -1.22
CA ARG A 150 -22.44 -16.76 -2.17
C ARG A 150 -22.20 -18.07 -1.44
N GLU A 151 -22.42 -19.16 -2.15
CA GLU A 151 -22.20 -20.51 -1.62
C GLU A 151 -20.71 -20.83 -1.45
N LYS A 152 -19.85 -20.30 -2.33
CA LYS A 152 -18.39 -20.46 -2.26
C LYS A 152 -17.70 -19.19 -1.81
N THR A 153 -17.05 -19.29 -0.67
CA THR A 153 -16.21 -18.24 -0.07
C THR A 153 -14.71 -18.58 -0.11
N ASN A 154 -14.38 -19.83 -0.47
CA ASN A 154 -13.00 -20.30 -0.50
C ASN A 154 -12.42 -20.23 -1.91
N ALA A 155 -11.12 -19.96 -2.00
CA ALA A 155 -10.39 -20.00 -3.25
C ALA A 155 -10.47 -21.41 -3.87
N LEU A 156 -10.57 -21.48 -5.20
CA LEU A 156 -10.54 -22.74 -5.93
C LEU A 156 -9.18 -23.44 -5.84
N LEU A 157 -8.10 -22.66 -5.74
CA LEU A 157 -6.72 -23.13 -5.60
C LEU A 157 -6.20 -22.77 -4.22
N LYS A 158 -5.55 -23.74 -3.56
CA LYS A 158 -5.00 -23.58 -2.21
C LYS A 158 -3.99 -22.43 -2.11
N ASP A 159 -3.20 -22.22 -3.16
CA ASP A 159 -2.20 -21.15 -3.21
C ASP A 159 -2.83 -19.76 -3.14
N ASN A 160 -4.08 -19.62 -3.58
CA ASN A 160 -4.80 -18.35 -3.60
C ASN A 160 -5.60 -18.09 -2.31
N GLU A 161 -5.61 -19.01 -1.34
CA GLU A 161 -6.42 -18.87 -0.12
C GLU A 161 -6.10 -17.59 0.67
N LYS A 162 -4.84 -17.16 0.69
CA LYS A 162 -4.40 -15.97 1.44
C LYS A 162 -4.76 -14.64 0.77
N GLU A 163 -4.96 -14.64 -0.55
CA GLU A 163 -5.22 -13.43 -1.33
C GLU A 163 -6.63 -13.38 -1.94
N PHE A 164 -7.47 -14.40 -1.66
CA PHE A 164 -8.81 -14.48 -2.20
C PHE A 164 -9.76 -13.50 -1.51
N ASN A 165 -9.93 -12.35 -2.15
CA ASN A 165 -10.91 -11.35 -1.76
C ASN A 165 -12.17 -11.52 -2.61
N TYR A 166 -13.34 -11.45 -1.99
CA TYR A 166 -14.61 -11.48 -2.69
C TYR A 166 -15.60 -10.47 -2.09
N THR A 167 -16.49 -9.99 -2.95
CA THR A 167 -17.62 -9.16 -2.55
C THR A 167 -18.90 -9.91 -2.89
N ASP A 168 -19.79 -10.05 -1.90
CA ASP A 168 -21.09 -10.66 -2.12
C ASP A 168 -21.92 -9.82 -3.09
N PRO A 169 -22.64 -10.43 -4.04
CA PRO A 169 -23.52 -9.70 -4.93
C PRO A 169 -24.62 -8.99 -4.14
N ILE A 170 -24.88 -7.75 -4.53
CA ILE A 170 -25.87 -6.88 -3.92
C ILE A 170 -27.13 -6.90 -4.80
N ASN A 171 -28.29 -7.18 -4.20
CA ASN A 171 -29.54 -7.13 -4.94
C ASN A 171 -30.07 -5.69 -4.96
N LEU A 172 -29.88 -5.01 -6.09
CA LEU A 172 -30.31 -3.63 -6.29
C LEU A 172 -31.72 -3.60 -6.87
N LYS A 173 -32.57 -2.72 -6.33
CA LYS A 173 -33.90 -2.46 -6.88
C LYS A 173 -33.77 -1.93 -8.31
N ARG A 174 -34.68 -2.37 -9.17
CA ARG A 174 -34.76 -1.94 -10.56
C ARG A 174 -36.16 -1.44 -10.84
N ARG A 175 -36.26 -0.38 -11.62
CA ARG A 175 -37.51 0.16 -12.12
C ARG A 175 -37.46 0.17 -13.65
N VAL A 176 -38.57 -0.22 -14.26
CA VAL A 176 -38.75 -0.10 -15.70
C VAL A 176 -39.16 1.33 -16.02
N ILE A 177 -38.43 1.96 -16.95
CA ILE A 177 -38.73 3.29 -17.46
C ILE A 177 -38.90 3.20 -18.99
N PRO A 178 -39.93 3.84 -19.56
CA PRO A 178 -40.10 3.95 -21.01
C PRO A 178 -39.13 4.93 -21.71
#